data_AF-A0A846C724-F1
#
_entry.id   AF-A0A846C724-F1
#
_cell.length_a   1.000
_cell.length_b   1.000
_cell.length_c   1.000
_cell.angle_alpha   90.00
_cell.angle_beta   90.00
_cell.angle_gamma   90.00
#
_symmetry.space_group_name_H-M   'P 1'
#
loop_
_entity.id
_entity.type
_entity.pdbx_description
1 polymer ?
#
loop_
_entity_poly.entity_id
_entity_poly.type
_entity_poly.pdbx_seq_one_letter_code
_entity_poly.pdbx_strand_id
1 'polypeptide(L)'
;MRCVSYSAEVVVPTCQALANTVNKYRPKKVVLLPDVYLLNEKQIFNQHHLKQELKISIVLLMYVENLEQYQSIDLLLDSFALALKQTKEIDLVIVGGNPEDIKNYQNKANKLGIQEKVHFPRQKPASELGNYLA
;
A
#
# COMPACT_ATOMS: atom_id res chain seq x y z
N MET A 1 3.94 -6.95 -24.27
CA MET A 1 2.51 -6.53 -24.33
C MET A 1 1.92 -6.39 -25.74
N ARG A 2 2.66 -5.91 -26.76
CA ARG A 2 2.09 -5.72 -28.12
C ARG A 2 1.45 -6.97 -28.74
N CYS A 3 1.98 -8.19 -28.55
CA CYS A 3 1.41 -9.37 -29.22
C CYS A 3 0.06 -9.86 -28.68
N VAL A 4 -0.24 -9.67 -27.39
CA VAL A 4 -1.43 -10.29 -26.79
C VAL A 4 -2.71 -9.52 -27.16
N SER A 5 -2.63 -8.21 -27.38
CA SER A 5 -3.82 -7.40 -27.69
C SER A 5 -4.35 -7.56 -29.13
N TYR A 6 -3.53 -8.02 -30.08
CA TYR A 6 -3.95 -8.16 -31.48
C TYR A 6 -4.66 -9.48 -31.78
N SER A 7 -4.32 -10.55 -31.08
CA SER A 7 -4.93 -11.88 -31.28
C SER A 7 -6.06 -12.18 -30.31
N ALA A 8 -6.18 -11.46 -29.19
CA ALA A 8 -7.27 -11.63 -28.23
C ALA A 8 -8.62 -11.26 -28.85
N GLU A 9 -9.65 -12.07 -28.59
CA GLU A 9 -11.03 -11.75 -28.97
C GLU A 9 -11.61 -10.61 -28.13
N VAL A 10 -11.22 -10.55 -26.85
CA VAL A 10 -11.65 -9.54 -25.89
C VAL A 10 -10.46 -9.17 -25.01
N VAL A 11 -10.26 -7.87 -24.76
CA VAL A 11 -9.34 -7.36 -23.75
C VAL A 11 -10.15 -6.81 -22.58
N VAL A 12 -9.82 -7.25 -21.36
CA VAL A 12 -10.57 -6.91 -20.14
C VAL A 12 -9.67 -6.11 -19.18
N PRO A 13 -9.56 -4.78 -19.34
CA PRO A 13 -8.82 -3.93 -18.42
C PRO A 13 -9.57 -3.75 -17.09
N THR A 14 -8.82 -3.54 -16.01
CA THR A 14 -9.38 -3.29 -14.66
C THR A 14 -9.61 -1.81 -14.35
N CYS A 15 -9.08 -0.89 -15.16
CA CYS A 15 -9.32 0.54 -14.98
C CYS A 15 -9.39 1.28 -16.33
N GLN A 16 -10.00 2.48 -16.31
CA GLN A 16 -10.19 3.28 -17.52
C GLN A 16 -8.87 3.70 -18.17
N ALA A 17 -7.81 3.94 -17.38
CA ALA A 17 -6.50 4.30 -17.91
C ALA A 17 -5.88 3.15 -18.74
N LEU A 18 -6.03 1.91 -18.26
CA LEU A 18 -5.62 0.72 -19.01
C LEU A 18 -6.49 0.51 -20.25
N ALA A 19 -7.81 0.73 -20.16
CA ALA A 19 -8.70 0.69 -21.32
C ALA A 19 -8.29 1.70 -22.41
N ASN A 20 -8.01 2.94 -22.01
CA ASN A 20 -7.52 3.98 -22.92
C ASN A 20 -6.18 3.63 -23.55
N THR A 21 -5.29 2.98 -22.78
CA THR A 21 -4.00 2.51 -23.28
C THR A 21 -4.15 1.39 -24.30
N VAL A 22 -5.03 0.43 -24.02
CA VAL A 22 -5.34 -0.72 -24.89
C VAL A 22 -6.02 -0.28 -26.19
N ASN A 23 -6.94 0.70 -26.13
CA ASN A 23 -7.65 1.22 -27.31
C ASN A 23 -6.72 1.75 -28.41
N LYS A 24 -5.53 2.25 -28.05
CA LYS A 24 -4.51 2.70 -29.02
C LYS A 24 -4.04 1.58 -29.95
N TYR A 25 -4.21 0.32 -29.55
CA TYR A 25 -3.84 -0.87 -30.32
C TYR A 25 -5.00 -1.45 -31.16
N ARG A 26 -6.16 -0.77 -31.20
CA ARG A 26 -7.36 -1.16 -31.98
C ARG A 26 -7.75 -2.65 -31.81
N PRO A 27 -7.94 -3.14 -30.57
CA PRO A 27 -8.40 -4.52 -30.34
C PRO A 27 -9.83 -4.71 -30.86
N LYS A 28 -10.23 -5.97 -31.08
CA LYS A 28 -11.59 -6.32 -31.56
C LYS A 28 -12.69 -5.89 -30.60
N LYS A 29 -12.48 -6.08 -29.29
CA LYS A 29 -13.43 -5.72 -28.23
C LYS A 29 -12.70 -5.40 -26.94
N VAL A 30 -13.14 -4.36 -26.25
CA VAL A 30 -12.66 -3.98 -24.90
C VAL A 30 -13.85 -3.95 -23.96
N VAL A 31 -13.74 -4.60 -22.81
CA VAL A 31 -14.76 -4.60 -21.75
C VAL A 31 -14.10 -4.25 -20.44
N LEU A 32 -14.45 -3.10 -19.85
CA LEU A 32 -13.94 -2.72 -18.54
C LEU A 32 -14.55 -3.62 -17.46
N LEU A 33 -13.71 -4.28 -16.67
CA LEU A 33 -14.13 -5.04 -15.49
C LEU A 33 -13.30 -4.56 -14.29
N PRO A 34 -13.81 -3.58 -13.52
CA PRO A 34 -13.12 -3.08 -12.35
C PRO A 34 -12.95 -4.16 -11.29
N ASP A 35 -11.87 -4.05 -10.52
CA ASP A 35 -11.67 -4.88 -9.33
C ASP A 35 -12.77 -4.56 -8.30
N VAL A 36 -13.17 -5.59 -7.55
CA VAL A 36 -14.12 -5.46 -6.45
C VAL A 36 -13.36 -5.41 -5.12
N TYR A 37 -13.82 -4.56 -4.21
CA TYR A 37 -13.28 -4.50 -2.86
C TYR A 37 -13.64 -5.79 -2.10
N LEU A 38 -12.63 -6.45 -1.52
CA LEU A 38 -12.79 -7.68 -0.75
C LEU A 38 -13.19 -7.45 0.72
N LEU A 39 -13.25 -6.20 1.16
CA LEU A 39 -13.58 -5.87 2.55
C LEU A 39 -15.11 -6.00 2.76
N ASN A 40 -15.50 -6.93 3.62
CA ASN A 40 -16.90 -7.04 4.05
C ASN A 40 -17.23 -5.95 5.07
N GLU A 41 -18.27 -5.17 4.79
CA GLU A 41 -18.75 -4.03 5.61
C GLU A 41 -19.13 -4.38 7.06
N LYS A 42 -19.23 -5.67 7.40
CA LYS A 42 -19.66 -6.16 8.73
C LYS A 42 -18.58 -6.20 9.80
N GLN A 43 -17.36 -5.76 9.52
CA GLN A 43 -16.32 -5.70 10.55
C GLN A 43 -16.48 -4.41 11.36
N ILE A 44 -16.88 -4.56 12.63
CA ILE A 44 -16.75 -3.47 13.60
C ILE A 44 -15.26 -3.29 13.85
N PHE A 45 -14.72 -2.25 13.25
CA PHE A 45 -13.30 -1.98 13.30
C PHE A 45 -12.94 -1.16 14.55
N ASN A 46 -11.77 -1.41 15.11
CA ASN A 46 -11.38 -0.81 16.39
C ASN A 46 -9.98 -0.17 16.30
N GLN A 47 -9.90 1.02 15.68
CA GLN A 47 -8.68 1.85 15.58
C GLN A 47 -7.94 2.00 16.91
N HIS A 48 -8.70 2.05 18.02
CA HIS A 48 -8.14 2.21 19.36
C HIS A 48 -7.14 1.13 19.73
N HIS A 49 -7.31 -0.10 19.23
CA HIS A 49 -6.41 -1.20 19.56
C HIS A 49 -5.00 -0.99 18.97
N LEU A 50 -4.89 -0.59 17.70
CA LEU A 50 -3.60 -0.44 17.06
C LEU A 50 -2.76 0.70 17.67
N LYS A 51 -3.39 1.85 17.93
CA LYS A 51 -2.72 2.98 18.60
C LYS A 51 -2.24 2.59 19.99
N GLN A 52 -3.01 1.80 20.74
CA GLN A 52 -2.61 1.29 22.04
C GLN A 52 -1.46 0.28 21.95
N GLU A 53 -1.54 -0.68 21.02
CA GLU A 53 -0.51 -1.70 20.78
C GLU A 53 0.85 -1.06 20.45
N LEU A 54 0.84 -0.05 19.58
CA LEU A 54 2.03 0.68 19.14
C LEU A 54 2.39 1.88 20.04
N LYS A 55 1.59 2.15 21.09
CA LYS A 55 1.74 3.29 22.00
C LYS A 55 1.79 4.65 21.29
N ILE A 56 1.03 4.80 20.21
CA ILE A 56 0.92 6.03 19.42
C ILE A 56 -0.20 6.90 19.98
N SER A 57 0.15 8.07 20.51
CA SER A 57 -0.79 9.08 21.02
C SER A 57 -0.99 10.27 20.07
N ILE A 58 -0.25 10.31 18.97
CA ILE A 58 -0.20 11.40 17.98
C ILE A 58 -0.86 10.99 16.65
N VAL A 59 -0.62 11.76 15.58
CA VAL A 59 -1.11 11.41 14.24
C VAL A 59 -0.45 10.12 13.77
N LEU A 60 -1.27 9.19 13.29
CA LEU A 60 -0.84 7.92 12.70
C LEU A 60 -1.03 8.02 11.20
N LEU A 61 0.08 8.00 10.44
CA LEU A 61 0.08 7.82 9.00
C LEU A 61 0.25 6.33 8.70
N MET A 62 -0.61 5.77 7.86
CA MET A 62 -0.55 4.34 7.54
C MET A 62 -0.29 4.10 6.05
N TYR A 63 0.55 3.12 5.77
CA TYR A 63 0.82 2.61 4.43
C TYR A 63 0.65 1.08 4.44
N VAL A 64 -0.19 0.56 3.55
CA VAL A 64 -0.61 -0.85 3.56
C VAL A 64 -0.41 -1.44 2.17
N GLU A 65 0.64 -2.24 1.99
CA GLU A 65 1.04 -2.80 0.69
C GLU A 65 1.92 -4.06 0.87
N ASN A 66 2.18 -4.81 -0.19
CA ASN A 66 3.09 -5.98 -0.12
C ASN A 66 4.60 -5.61 -0.16
N LEU A 67 4.93 -4.32 -0.16
CA LEU A 67 6.28 -3.73 -0.11
C LEU A 67 7.21 -4.14 -1.25
N GLU A 68 6.63 -4.42 -2.42
CA GLU A 68 7.42 -4.66 -3.63
C GLU A 68 8.09 -3.35 -4.11
N GLN A 69 9.28 -3.48 -4.71
CA GLN A 69 10.14 -2.34 -5.03
C GLN A 69 9.45 -1.22 -5.86
N TYR A 70 8.50 -1.57 -6.73
CA TYR A 70 7.79 -0.59 -7.56
C TYR A 70 6.74 0.23 -6.79
N GLN A 71 6.37 -0.17 -5.57
CA GLN A 71 5.35 0.53 -4.77
C GLN A 71 5.88 1.79 -4.08
N SER A 72 7.13 2.17 -4.36
CA SER A 72 7.72 3.48 -3.99
C SER A 72 7.80 3.75 -2.48
N ILE A 73 7.87 2.71 -1.66
CA ILE A 73 8.13 2.81 -0.22
C ILE A 73 9.48 3.50 0.08
N ASP A 74 10.46 3.38 -0.81
CA ASP A 74 11.70 4.12 -0.71
C ASP A 74 11.46 5.63 -0.67
N LEU A 75 10.66 6.13 -1.61
CA LEU A 75 10.28 7.55 -1.70
C LEU A 75 9.45 7.97 -0.48
N LEU A 76 8.56 7.09 0.01
CA LEU A 76 7.78 7.34 1.22
C LEU A 76 8.68 7.59 2.43
N LEU A 77 9.65 6.70 2.69
CA LEU A 77 10.57 6.84 3.83
C LEU A 77 11.45 8.09 3.71
N ASP A 78 11.96 8.37 2.51
CA ASP A 78 12.79 9.57 2.26
C ASP A 78 11.97 10.85 2.48
N SER A 79 10.71 10.87 2.02
CA SER A 79 9.80 12.01 2.21
C SER A 79 9.37 12.16 3.67
N PHE A 80 9.14 11.05 4.37
CA PHE A 80 8.78 11.07 5.79
C PHE A 80 9.92 11.64 6.65
N ALA A 81 11.17 11.31 6.33
CA ALA A 81 12.33 11.93 6.97
C ALA A 81 12.39 13.46 6.78
N LEU A 82 11.92 13.98 5.64
CA LEU A 82 11.79 15.42 5.42
C LEU A 82 10.62 16.02 6.23
N ALA A 83 9.48 15.33 6.30
CA ALA A 83 8.33 15.76 7.08
C ALA A 83 8.67 15.87 8.59
N LEU A 84 9.47 14.94 9.11
CA LEU A 84 9.91 14.95 10.52
C LEU A 84 10.80 16.15 10.89
N LYS A 85 11.35 16.86 9.90
CA LYS A 85 12.06 18.13 10.12
C LYS A 85 11.09 19.28 10.41
N GLN A 86 9.82 19.14 10.05
CA GLN A 86 8.79 20.17 10.21
C GLN A 86 7.84 19.87 11.37
N THR A 87 7.57 18.59 11.66
CA THR A 87 6.73 18.17 12.79
C THR A 87 7.19 16.85 13.38
N LYS A 88 7.10 16.72 14.70
CA LYS A 88 7.35 15.45 15.41
C LYS A 88 6.06 14.74 15.85
N GLU A 89 4.91 15.34 15.55
CA GLU A 89 3.58 14.90 15.97
C GLU A 89 2.96 13.87 15.01
N ILE A 90 3.81 13.07 14.36
CA ILE A 90 3.39 12.04 13.41
C ILE A 90 4.27 10.80 13.55
N ASP A 91 3.63 9.64 13.49
CA ASP A 91 4.26 8.32 13.40
C ASP A 91 3.76 7.61 12.13
N LEU A 92 4.65 6.88 11.46
CA LEU A 92 4.35 6.11 10.26
C LEU A 92 4.22 4.63 10.61
N VAL A 93 3.14 3.99 10.19
CA VAL A 93 2.89 2.55 10.33
C VAL A 93 2.87 1.92 8.95
N ILE A 94 3.75 0.95 8.71
CA ILE A 94 3.89 0.24 7.44
C ILE A 94 3.42 -1.21 7.61
N VAL A 95 2.31 -1.56 6.99
CA VAL A 95 1.67 -2.89 7.09
C VAL A 95 1.90 -3.67 5.81
N GLY A 96 2.42 -4.89 5.95
CA GLY A 96 2.66 -5.83 4.87
C GLY A 96 4.15 -6.09 4.62
N GLY A 97 4.47 -6.67 3.46
CA GLY A 97 5.83 -7.11 3.11
C GLY A 97 6.28 -8.34 3.88
N ASN A 98 7.12 -9.15 3.25
CA ASN A 98 7.69 -10.34 3.87
C ASN A 98 8.78 -9.96 4.90
N PRO A 99 9.29 -10.92 5.71
CA PRO A 99 10.31 -10.61 6.72
C PRO A 99 11.61 -9.99 6.17
N GLU A 100 11.99 -10.31 4.94
CA GLU A 100 13.16 -9.72 4.28
C GLU A 100 12.90 -8.26 3.89
N ASP A 101 11.72 -7.95 3.34
CA ASP A 101 11.30 -6.58 3.03
C ASP A 101 11.30 -5.72 4.29
N ILE A 102 10.70 -6.23 5.38
CA ILE A 102 10.65 -5.53 6.67
C ILE A 102 12.07 -5.24 7.17
N LYS A 103 12.97 -6.22 7.12
CA LYS A 103 14.37 -6.03 7.54
C LYS A 103 15.08 -4.98 6.68
N ASN A 104 14.85 -4.99 5.37
CA ASN A 104 15.43 -4.02 4.45
C ASN A 104 14.96 -2.59 4.76
N TYR A 105 13.66 -2.41 5.00
CA TYR A 105 13.09 -1.09 5.29
C TYR A 105 13.36 -0.61 6.72
N GLN A 106 13.50 -1.51 7.70
CA GLN A 106 14.03 -1.17 9.02
C GLN A 106 15.46 -0.64 8.94
N ASN A 107 16.32 -1.28 8.14
CA ASN A 107 17.68 -0.81 7.92
C ASN A 107 17.70 0.57 7.24
N LYS A 108 16.80 0.82 6.28
CA LYS A 108 16.67 2.15 5.65
C LYS A 108 16.19 3.20 6.65
N ALA A 109 15.16 2.90 7.44
CA ALA A 109 14.66 3.81 8.47
C ALA A 109 15.75 4.18 9.49
N ASN A 110 16.60 3.23 9.88
CA ASN A 110 17.75 3.49 10.73
C ASN A 110 18.78 4.41 10.06
N LYS A 111 19.15 4.14 8.79
CA LYS A 111 20.06 5.01 8.02
C LYS A 111 19.55 6.45 7.88
N LEU A 112 18.24 6.63 7.81
CA LEU A 112 17.58 7.93 7.76
C LEU A 112 17.39 8.59 9.14
N GLY A 113 17.65 7.86 10.23
CA GLY A 113 17.46 8.34 11.61
C GLY A 113 16.00 8.48 12.04
N ILE A 114 15.09 7.73 11.42
CA ILE A 114 13.63 7.81 11.64
C ILE A 114 13.04 6.54 12.27
N GLN A 115 13.87 5.58 12.70
CA GLN A 115 13.42 4.28 13.18
C GLN A 115 12.48 4.35 14.39
N GLU A 116 12.60 5.36 15.24
CA GLU A 116 11.70 5.56 16.39
C GLU A 116 10.31 6.09 15.98
N LYS A 117 10.16 6.48 14.72
CA LYS A 117 8.95 7.08 14.14
C LYS A 117 8.32 6.21 13.06
N VAL A 118 8.90 5.05 12.77
CA VAL A 118 8.40 4.11 11.75
C VAL A 118 8.18 2.75 12.38
N HIS A 119 6.94 2.27 12.34
CA HIS A 119 6.50 1.03 12.96
C HIS A 119 6.16 -0.01 11.89
N PHE A 120 6.70 -1.21 12.06
CA PHE A 120 6.43 -2.36 11.20
C PHE A 120 5.68 -3.44 12.01
N PRO A 121 4.35 -3.36 12.14
CA PRO A 121 3.57 -4.40 12.79
C PRO A 121 3.76 -5.76 12.10
N ARG A 122 3.57 -6.84 12.85
CA ARG A 122 3.60 -8.20 12.27
C ARG A 122 2.55 -8.33 11.18
N GLN A 123 2.87 -9.13 10.17
CA GLN A 123 1.88 -9.53 9.16
C GLN A 123 0.64 -10.10 9.86
N LYS A 124 -0.52 -9.57 9.49
CA LYS A 124 -1.82 -10.13 9.84
C LYS A 124 -2.52 -10.62 8.57
N PRO A 125 -3.41 -11.62 8.66
CA PRO A 125 -4.22 -12.06 7.52
C PRO A 125 -4.98 -10.90 6.88
N ALA A 126 -5.23 -10.97 5.56
CA ALA A 126 -6.00 -9.95 4.84
C ALA A 126 -7.41 -9.75 5.41
N SER A 127 -8.00 -10.78 6.04
CA SER A 127 -9.28 -10.66 6.76
C SER A 127 -9.24 -9.72 7.96
N GLU A 128 -8.05 -9.38 8.48
CA GLU A 128 -7.86 -8.47 9.61
C GLU A 128 -7.42 -7.07 9.16
N LEU A 129 -7.24 -6.85 7.85
CA LEU A 129 -6.83 -5.56 7.28
C LEU A 129 -7.79 -4.43 7.67
N GLY A 130 -9.07 -4.77 7.81
CA GLY A 130 -10.09 -3.86 8.30
C GLY A 130 -9.75 -3.20 9.64
N ASN A 131 -9.11 -3.93 10.55
CA ASN A 131 -8.71 -3.40 11.86
C ASN A 131 -7.65 -2.30 11.77
N TYR A 132 -6.94 -2.20 10.64
CA TYR A 132 -5.96 -1.17 10.35
C TYR A 132 -6.57 0.07 9.66
N LEU A 133 -7.60 -0.12 8.84
CA LEU A 133 -8.07 0.91 7.88
C LEU A 133 -9.31 1.70 8.29
N ALA A 134 -10.04 1.24 9.30
CA ALA A 134 -11.15 2.02 9.83
C ALA A 134 -10.69 3.22 10.63
#